data_AF-A0AAU8S6N8-F1
#
_entry.id   AF-A0AAU8S6N8-F1
#
_cell.length_a   1.000
_cell.length_b   1.000
_cell.length_c   1.000
_cell.angle_alpha   90.00
_cell.angle_beta   90.00
_cell.angle_gamma   90.00
#
_symmetry.space_group_name_H-M   'P 1'
#
loop_
_entity.id
_entity.type
_entity.pdbx_description
1 polymer ?
#
loop_
_entity_poly.entity_id
_entity_poly.type
_entity_poly.pdbx_seq_one_letter_code
_entity_poly.pdbx_strand_id
1 'polypeptide(L)'
;MSYDQNDAAIDEMYERIGEELYPAHRAQAIGEFTAERLKSYYLAHPMVMRPAVDALQEAKRLKGNGHHAAAVVFCATTIELFMKATLLQSIVYGLVHNDALADVIVKHALGQTGFERYRKLLSRLFQELAALDITALRREGESVALIDESCRVQELRNAIVHSGRTCDAASAQHALDVAVAVFDKIVVDVLWSIGVAVGEKGHIAPRQFAQQP
;
A
#
# COMPACT_ATOMS: atom_id res chain seq x y z
N MET A 1 25.90 -1.16 -49.97
CA MET A 1 25.46 -2.30 -49.14
C MET A 1 24.25 -2.87 -49.85
N SER A 2 24.39 -4.04 -50.47
CA SER A 2 23.31 -4.69 -51.21
C SER A 2 22.60 -5.59 -50.22
N TYR A 3 21.36 -5.23 -49.88
CA TYR A 3 20.50 -6.08 -49.06
C TYR A 3 20.13 -7.31 -49.89
N ASP A 4 20.63 -8.48 -49.49
CA ASP A 4 20.46 -9.71 -50.25
C ASP A 4 19.32 -10.59 -49.69
N GLN A 5 19.02 -11.69 -50.38
CA GLN A 5 17.94 -12.60 -49.96
C GLN A 5 18.23 -13.28 -48.62
N ASN A 6 19.50 -13.35 -48.22
CA ASN A 6 19.88 -13.90 -46.93
C ASN A 6 19.63 -12.87 -45.82
N ASP A 7 19.88 -11.59 -46.08
CA ASP A 7 19.51 -10.49 -45.18
C ASP A 7 17.99 -10.44 -44.95
N ALA A 8 17.19 -10.60 -46.02
CA ALA A 8 15.73 -10.66 -45.93
C ALA A 8 15.22 -11.87 -45.11
N ALA A 9 15.83 -13.04 -45.31
CA ALA A 9 15.48 -14.25 -44.56
C ALA A 9 15.90 -14.18 -43.08
N ILE A 10 17.01 -13.50 -42.79
CA ILE A 10 17.48 -13.24 -41.43
C ILE A 10 16.55 -12.25 -40.73
N ASP A 11 16.16 -11.16 -41.38
CA ASP A 11 15.22 -10.19 -40.80
C ASP A 11 13.84 -10.82 -40.56
N GLU A 12 13.32 -11.62 -41.50
CA GLU A 12 12.05 -12.33 -41.32
C GLU A 12 12.13 -13.37 -40.18
N MET A 13 13.30 -14.02 -40.00
CA MET A 13 13.54 -14.91 -38.87
C MET A 13 13.60 -14.14 -37.54
N TYR A 14 14.27 -12.98 -37.49
CA TYR A 14 14.31 -12.12 -36.30
C TYR A 14 12.96 -11.51 -35.94
N GLU A 15 12.17 -11.13 -36.95
CA GLU A 15 10.82 -10.59 -36.77
C GLU A 15 9.89 -11.67 -36.22
N ARG A 16 9.97 -12.91 -36.74
CA ARG A 16 9.19 -14.05 -36.25
C ARG A 16 9.59 -14.51 -34.85
N ILE A 17 10.88 -14.52 -34.55
CA ILE A 17 11.42 -14.73 -33.19
C ILE A 17 10.97 -13.61 -32.26
N GLY A 18 10.95 -12.36 -32.74
CA GLY A 18 10.41 -11.20 -32.05
C GLY A 18 8.92 -11.34 -31.71
N GLU A 19 8.12 -11.77 -32.67
CA GLU A 19 6.68 -12.00 -32.51
C GLU A 19 6.36 -13.16 -31.55
N GLU A 20 7.11 -14.26 -31.61
CA GLU A 20 6.94 -15.42 -30.71
C GLU A 20 7.43 -15.16 -29.28
N LEU A 21 8.52 -14.40 -29.08
CA LEU A 21 9.13 -14.22 -27.76
C LEU A 21 8.69 -12.95 -27.02
N TYR A 22 8.19 -11.88 -27.67
CA TYR A 22 8.22 -10.54 -27.03
C TYR A 22 6.91 -9.87 -26.60
N PRO A 23 5.69 -10.14 -27.07
CA PRO A 23 4.53 -9.39 -26.56
C PRO A 23 4.03 -9.93 -25.21
N ALA A 24 3.75 -11.23 -25.12
CA ALA A 24 3.15 -11.85 -23.94
C ALA A 24 4.18 -12.11 -22.81
N HIS A 25 5.38 -12.58 -23.16
CA HIS A 25 6.43 -12.88 -22.17
C HIS A 25 7.10 -11.63 -21.61
N ARG A 26 7.11 -10.51 -22.34
CA ARG A 26 7.63 -9.24 -21.81
C ARG A 26 6.75 -8.69 -20.70
N ALA A 27 5.43 -8.70 -20.88
CA ALA A 27 4.49 -8.26 -19.84
C ALA A 27 4.60 -9.14 -18.59
N GLN A 28 4.69 -10.46 -18.79
CA GLN A 28 4.91 -11.42 -17.71
C GLN A 28 6.25 -11.19 -16.99
N ALA A 29 7.37 -11.07 -17.71
CA ALA A 29 8.69 -10.85 -17.13
C ALA A 29 8.79 -9.51 -16.38
N ILE A 30 8.16 -8.45 -16.89
CA ILE A 30 8.06 -7.17 -16.17
C ILE A 30 7.26 -7.35 -14.88
N GLY A 31 6.12 -8.05 -14.94
CA GLY A 31 5.30 -8.32 -13.76
C GLY A 31 6.04 -9.13 -12.69
N GLU A 32 6.71 -10.21 -13.08
CA GLU A 32 7.51 -11.06 -12.17
C GLU A 32 8.68 -10.27 -11.55
N PHE A 33 9.41 -9.49 -12.36
CA PHE A 33 10.48 -8.63 -11.88
C PHE A 33 9.95 -7.58 -10.89
N THR A 34 8.83 -6.92 -11.20
CA THR A 34 8.21 -5.94 -10.32
C THR A 34 7.78 -6.57 -8.99
N ALA A 35 7.13 -7.73 -9.01
CA ALA A 35 6.70 -8.44 -7.81
C ALA A 35 7.90 -8.87 -6.94
N GLU A 36 8.95 -9.42 -7.57
CA GLU A 36 10.17 -9.82 -6.87
C GLU A 36 10.89 -8.63 -6.22
N ARG A 37 10.95 -7.49 -6.91
CA ARG A 37 11.55 -6.26 -6.40
C ARG A 37 10.79 -5.69 -5.20
N LEU A 38 9.45 -5.64 -5.29
CA LEU A 38 8.61 -5.21 -4.18
C LEU A 38 8.77 -6.14 -2.97
N LYS A 39 8.68 -7.45 -3.20
CA LYS A 39 8.91 -8.47 -2.17
C LYS A 39 10.26 -8.30 -1.49
N SER A 40 11.33 -8.11 -2.26
CA SER A 40 12.70 -7.91 -1.75
C SER A 40 12.78 -6.74 -0.78
N TYR A 41 12.10 -5.62 -1.07
CA TYR A 41 12.10 -4.46 -0.16
C TYR A 41 11.49 -4.81 1.20
N TYR A 42 10.32 -5.45 1.22
CA TYR A 42 9.64 -5.81 2.47
C TYR A 42 10.41 -6.88 3.26
N LEU A 43 11.08 -7.80 2.59
CA LEU A 43 11.94 -8.79 3.26
C LEU A 43 13.21 -8.17 3.85
N ALA A 44 13.75 -7.12 3.23
CA ALA A 44 14.85 -6.34 3.80
C ALA A 44 14.39 -5.43 4.96
N HIS A 45 13.11 -5.05 4.99
CA HIS A 45 12.52 -4.16 6.00
C HIS A 45 11.29 -4.81 6.65
N PRO A 46 11.44 -5.97 7.33
CA PRO A 46 10.30 -6.76 7.81
C PRO A 46 9.47 -6.05 8.88
N MET A 47 10.00 -4.97 9.47
CA MET A 47 9.36 -4.19 10.53
C MET A 47 8.82 -2.83 10.05
N VAL A 48 8.72 -2.58 8.74
CA VAL A 48 8.30 -1.27 8.19
C VAL A 48 6.91 -0.83 8.68
N MET A 49 6.02 -1.78 8.97
CA MET A 49 4.67 -1.49 9.48
C MET A 49 4.58 -1.43 11.01
N ARG A 50 5.67 -1.73 11.73
CA ARG A 50 5.68 -1.80 13.20
C ARG A 50 5.17 -0.52 13.86
N PRO A 51 5.58 0.69 13.44
CA PRO A 51 5.05 1.92 14.03
C PRO A 51 3.53 2.06 13.92
N ALA A 52 2.94 1.60 12.81
CA ALA A 52 1.49 1.62 12.61
C ALA A 52 0.78 0.63 13.54
N VAL A 53 1.35 -0.57 13.71
CA VAL A 53 0.82 -1.59 14.62
C VAL A 53 0.87 -1.11 16.07
N ASP A 54 1.99 -0.52 16.50
CA ASP A 54 2.12 0.01 17.85
C ASP A 54 1.12 1.16 18.10
N ALA A 55 0.93 2.06 17.12
CA ALA A 55 -0.08 3.11 17.19
C ALA A 55 -1.51 2.54 17.30
N LEU A 56 -1.83 1.46 16.58
CA LEU A 56 -3.14 0.81 16.65
C LEU A 56 -3.39 0.18 18.02
N GLN A 57 -2.39 -0.47 18.60
CA GLN A 57 -2.50 -1.05 19.94
C GLN A 57 -2.69 0.04 21.00
N GLU A 58 -1.99 1.16 20.86
CA GLU A 58 -2.16 2.30 21.74
C GLU A 58 -3.55 2.94 21.60
N ALA A 59 -4.07 3.07 20.37
CA ALA A 59 -5.44 3.53 20.14
C ALA A 59 -6.47 2.65 20.87
N LYS A 60 -6.31 1.32 20.80
CA LYS A 60 -7.18 0.35 21.49
C LYS A 60 -7.12 0.55 23.01
N ARG A 61 -5.91 0.71 23.57
CA ARG A 61 -5.69 0.94 25.01
C ARG A 61 -6.34 2.25 25.48
N LEU A 62 -6.10 3.35 24.77
CA LEU A 62 -6.66 4.66 25.09
C LEU A 62 -8.19 4.66 25.05
N LYS A 63 -8.78 4.03 24.03
CA LYS A 63 -10.22 3.86 23.92
C LYS A 63 -10.78 3.04 25.10
N GLY A 64 -10.14 1.93 25.44
CA GLY A 64 -10.54 1.07 26.56
C GLY A 64 -10.56 1.80 27.90
N ASN A 65 -9.71 2.81 28.06
CA ASN A 65 -9.61 3.66 29.25
C ASN A 65 -10.47 4.94 29.18
N GLY A 66 -11.34 5.09 28.18
CA GLY A 66 -12.23 6.25 28.04
C GLY A 66 -11.55 7.51 27.46
N HIS A 67 -10.31 7.43 26.98
CA HIS A 67 -9.61 8.55 26.36
C HIS A 67 -9.92 8.68 24.87
N HIS A 68 -11.18 9.00 24.55
CA HIS A 68 -11.73 8.97 23.19
C HIS A 68 -10.99 9.87 22.20
N ALA A 69 -10.74 11.14 22.56
CA ALA A 69 -10.04 12.07 21.67
C ALA A 69 -8.60 11.61 21.36
N ALA A 70 -7.88 11.12 22.37
CA ALA A 70 -6.54 10.58 22.19
C ALA A 70 -6.56 9.31 21.32
N ALA A 71 -7.54 8.43 21.53
CA ALA A 71 -7.72 7.24 20.70
C ALA A 71 -7.92 7.58 19.22
N VAL A 72 -8.73 8.60 18.90
CA VAL A 72 -8.92 9.08 17.51
C VAL A 72 -7.60 9.58 16.92
N VAL A 73 -6.78 10.32 17.68
CA VAL A 73 -5.47 10.79 17.21
C VAL A 73 -4.60 9.59 16.81
N PHE A 74 -4.53 8.55 17.64
CA PHE A 74 -3.77 7.35 17.32
C PHE A 74 -4.38 6.52 16.18
N CYS A 75 -5.70 6.50 16.02
CA CYS A 75 -6.35 5.87 14.85
C CYS A 75 -5.97 6.58 13.55
N ALA A 76 -6.02 7.91 13.53
CA ALA A 76 -5.60 8.70 12.36
C ALA A 76 -4.11 8.48 12.03
N THR A 77 -3.25 8.46 13.05
CA THR A 77 -1.81 8.14 12.90
C THR A 77 -1.61 6.74 12.34
N THR A 78 -2.37 5.75 12.82
CA THR A 78 -2.32 4.37 12.33
C THR A 78 -2.64 4.31 10.83
N ILE A 79 -3.76 4.91 10.41
CA ILE A 79 -4.19 4.96 9.01
C ILE A 79 -3.10 5.62 8.15
N GLU A 80 -2.56 6.75 8.62
CA GLU A 80 -1.50 7.48 7.89
C GLU A 80 -0.23 6.65 7.74
N LEU A 81 0.23 5.97 8.81
CA LEU A 81 1.43 5.14 8.77
C LEU A 81 1.26 3.92 7.88
N PHE A 82 0.10 3.27 7.90
CA PHE A 82 -0.19 2.17 6.98
C PHE A 82 -0.17 2.64 5.51
N MET A 83 -0.90 3.70 5.19
CA MET A 83 -1.02 4.14 3.81
C MET A 83 0.27 4.76 3.28
N LYS A 84 0.98 5.54 4.11
CA LYS A 84 2.18 6.26 3.70
C LYS A 84 3.46 5.43 3.85
N ALA A 85 3.80 5.02 5.07
CA ALA A 85 5.08 4.37 5.33
C ALA A 85 5.06 2.90 4.89
N THR A 86 4.00 2.17 5.29
CA THR A 86 3.91 0.74 4.98
C THR A 86 3.68 0.49 3.49
N LEU A 87 2.79 1.23 2.83
CA LEU A 87 2.46 0.96 1.44
C LEU A 87 3.19 1.90 0.48
N LEU A 88 2.87 3.20 0.51
CA LEU A 88 3.30 4.11 -0.54
C LEU A 88 4.81 4.27 -0.67
N GLN A 89 5.50 4.60 0.44
CA GLN A 89 6.94 4.77 0.46
C GLN A 89 7.64 3.45 0.14
N SER A 90 7.22 2.37 0.79
CA SER A 90 7.80 1.04 0.58
C SER A 90 7.70 0.58 -0.86
N ILE A 91 6.58 0.84 -1.54
CA ILE A 91 6.40 0.50 -2.95
C ILE A 91 7.28 1.39 -3.83
N VAL A 92 7.38 2.68 -3.57
CA VAL A 92 8.29 3.56 -4.31
C VAL A 92 9.75 3.10 -4.17
N TYR A 93 10.22 2.80 -2.95
CA TYR A 93 11.57 2.27 -2.74
C TYR A 93 11.77 0.89 -3.36
N GLY A 94 10.75 0.02 -3.37
CA GLY A 94 10.83 -1.29 -4.02
C GLY A 94 10.94 -1.18 -5.55
N LEU A 95 10.21 -0.23 -6.16
CA LEU A 95 10.20 -0.03 -7.62
C LEU A 95 11.39 0.77 -8.13
N VAL A 96 11.90 1.73 -7.36
CA VAL A 96 13.00 2.60 -7.77
C VAL A 96 14.32 1.96 -7.35
N HIS A 97 15.09 1.48 -8.33
CA HIS A 97 16.36 0.78 -8.08
C HIS A 97 17.48 1.66 -7.48
N ASN A 98 17.28 2.98 -7.41
CA ASN A 98 18.24 3.92 -6.87
C ASN A 98 17.63 4.63 -5.65
N ASP A 99 18.16 4.34 -4.46
CA ASP A 99 17.67 4.89 -3.19
C ASP A 99 17.67 6.42 -3.17
N ALA A 100 18.68 7.07 -3.77
CA ALA A 100 18.73 8.54 -3.83
C ALA A 100 17.61 9.12 -4.71
N LEU A 101 17.28 8.45 -5.82
CA LEU A 101 16.15 8.84 -6.68
C LEU A 101 14.80 8.54 -6.01
N ALA A 102 14.69 7.42 -5.30
CA ALA A 102 13.52 7.06 -4.53
C ALA A 102 13.25 8.11 -3.45
N ASP A 103 14.29 8.54 -2.74
CA ASP A 103 14.26 9.61 -1.74
C ASP A 103 13.75 10.93 -2.33
N VAL A 104 14.22 11.30 -3.52
CA VAL A 104 13.77 12.50 -4.24
C VAL A 104 12.29 12.38 -4.59
N ILE A 105 11.85 11.23 -5.15
CA ILE A 105 10.44 11.00 -5.49
C ILE A 105 9.57 11.05 -4.23
N VAL A 106 9.96 10.36 -3.15
CA VAL A 106 9.24 10.38 -1.88
C VAL A 106 9.17 11.79 -1.31
N LYS A 107 10.26 12.54 -1.27
CA LYS A 107 10.28 13.91 -0.74
C LYS A 107 9.42 14.86 -1.57
N HIS A 108 9.49 14.80 -2.90
CA HIS A 108 8.76 15.69 -3.78
C HIS A 108 7.28 15.31 -3.97
N ALA A 109 6.96 14.02 -4.04
CA ALA A 109 5.60 13.54 -4.21
C ALA A 109 4.83 13.41 -2.88
N LEU A 110 5.52 13.09 -1.78
CA LEU A 110 4.90 12.71 -0.48
C LEU A 110 5.28 13.64 0.69
N GLY A 111 5.99 14.74 0.43
CA GLY A 111 6.48 15.67 1.45
C GLY A 111 5.42 16.57 2.09
N GLN A 112 4.21 16.67 1.52
CA GLN A 112 3.12 17.46 2.12
C GLN A 112 2.08 16.55 2.78
N THR A 113 1.55 17.01 3.91
CA THR A 113 0.56 16.30 4.73
C THR A 113 -0.84 16.32 4.08
N GLY A 114 -1.59 15.23 4.19
CA GLY A 114 -2.99 15.15 3.74
C GLY A 114 -3.30 13.89 2.93
N PHE A 115 -4.36 13.17 3.34
CA PHE A 115 -4.75 11.88 2.77
C PHE A 115 -5.22 11.98 1.32
N GLU A 116 -5.95 13.04 1.01
CA GLU A 116 -6.50 13.30 -0.32
C GLU A 116 -5.41 13.40 -1.39
N ARG A 117 -4.20 13.83 -1.02
CA ARG A 117 -3.10 14.06 -1.95
C ARG A 117 -2.49 12.77 -2.50
N TYR A 118 -2.39 11.74 -1.66
CA TYR A 118 -1.91 10.44 -2.10
C TYR A 118 -3.03 9.49 -2.50
N ARG A 119 -4.32 9.82 -2.27
CA ARG A 119 -5.48 9.04 -2.74
C ARG A 119 -5.35 8.62 -4.20
N LYS A 120 -5.10 9.57 -5.11
CA LYS A 120 -4.99 9.29 -6.56
C LYS A 120 -3.80 8.40 -6.90
N LEU A 121 -2.67 8.62 -6.23
CA LEU A 121 -1.46 7.84 -6.45
C LEU A 121 -1.63 6.41 -5.93
N LEU A 122 -2.13 6.25 -4.70
CA LEU A 122 -2.45 4.96 -4.11
C LEU A 122 -3.50 4.20 -4.93
N SER A 123 -4.54 4.89 -5.42
CA SER A 123 -5.59 4.23 -6.20
C SER A 123 -5.04 3.63 -7.48
N ARG A 124 -4.22 4.39 -8.21
CA ARG A 124 -3.54 3.88 -9.41
C ARG A 124 -2.58 2.75 -9.07
N LEU A 125 -1.77 2.94 -8.05
CA LEU A 125 -0.75 1.98 -7.64
C LEU A 125 -1.38 0.64 -7.22
N PHE A 126 -2.47 0.65 -6.45
CA PHE A 126 -3.16 -0.57 -6.06
C PHE A 126 -3.96 -1.21 -7.19
N GLN A 127 -4.50 -0.40 -8.11
CA GLN A 127 -5.11 -0.93 -9.32
C GLN A 127 -4.09 -1.70 -10.16
N GLU A 128 -2.87 -1.17 -10.32
CA GLU A 128 -1.80 -1.81 -11.09
C GLU A 128 -1.20 -3.03 -10.37
N LEU A 129 -1.02 -2.98 -9.04
CA LEU A 129 -0.31 -4.04 -8.29
C LEU A 129 -1.19 -5.14 -7.71
N ALA A 130 -2.46 -4.86 -7.46
CA ALA A 130 -3.36 -5.77 -6.75
C ALA A 130 -4.74 -5.88 -7.41
N ALA A 131 -4.97 -5.22 -8.56
CA ALA A 131 -6.31 -5.04 -9.15
C ALA A 131 -7.33 -4.51 -8.12
N LEU A 132 -6.85 -3.75 -7.13
CA LEU A 132 -7.64 -3.29 -5.99
C LEU A 132 -8.02 -1.83 -6.20
N ASP A 133 -9.33 -1.58 -6.35
CA ASP A 133 -9.87 -0.23 -6.34
C ASP A 133 -10.22 0.21 -4.91
N ILE A 134 -9.25 0.85 -4.26
CA ILE A 134 -9.44 1.41 -2.91
C ILE A 134 -10.50 2.52 -2.84
N THR A 135 -10.93 3.08 -3.98
CA THR A 135 -11.99 4.10 -4.01
C THR A 135 -13.39 3.50 -3.96
N ALA A 136 -13.53 2.23 -4.35
CA ALA A 136 -14.78 1.47 -4.27
C ALA A 136 -14.89 0.63 -2.99
N LEU A 137 -13.76 0.38 -2.31
CA LEU A 137 -13.67 -0.46 -1.12
C LEU A 137 -14.49 0.09 0.05
N ARG A 138 -15.31 -0.76 0.66
CA ARG A 138 -16.24 -0.41 1.76
C ARG A 138 -16.09 -1.38 2.92
N ARG A 139 -16.36 -0.90 4.14
CA ARG A 139 -16.59 -1.79 5.28
C ARG A 139 -17.94 -2.50 5.11
N GLU A 140 -18.07 -3.67 5.73
CA GLU A 140 -19.31 -4.44 5.68
C GLU A 140 -20.47 -3.62 6.28
N GLY A 141 -21.59 -3.55 5.55
CA GLY A 141 -22.77 -2.77 5.95
C GLY A 141 -22.66 -1.26 5.71
N GLU A 142 -21.52 -0.74 5.25
CA GLU A 142 -21.32 0.70 5.06
C GLU A 142 -21.51 1.15 3.60
N SER A 143 -22.20 2.28 3.44
CA SER A 143 -22.42 2.92 2.12
C SER A 143 -21.37 3.98 1.78
N VAL A 144 -20.35 4.14 2.61
CA VAL A 144 -19.25 5.10 2.40
C VAL A 144 -17.99 4.32 2.08
N ALA A 145 -17.19 4.81 1.14
CA ALA A 145 -15.91 4.18 0.83
C ALA A 145 -14.94 4.35 2.00
N LEU A 146 -14.14 3.32 2.29
CA LEU A 146 -13.19 3.29 3.39
C LEU A 146 -12.18 4.44 3.32
N ILE A 147 -11.87 4.87 2.10
CA ILE A 147 -11.01 6.02 1.80
C ILE A 147 -11.62 7.33 2.32
N ASP A 148 -12.94 7.51 2.14
CA ASP A 148 -13.64 8.72 2.59
C ASP A 148 -13.86 8.69 4.10
N GLU A 149 -14.08 7.49 4.68
CA GLU A 149 -14.09 7.32 6.14
C GLU A 149 -12.72 7.69 6.74
N SER A 150 -11.63 7.28 6.10
CA SER A 150 -10.26 7.64 6.51
C SER A 150 -10.02 9.16 6.48
N CYS A 151 -10.54 9.85 5.46
CA CYS A 151 -10.53 11.32 5.41
C CYS A 151 -11.26 11.93 6.60
N ARG A 152 -12.47 11.45 6.93
CA ARG A 152 -13.25 11.95 8.07
C ARG A 152 -12.53 11.74 9.39
N VAL A 153 -11.84 10.61 9.57
CA VAL A 153 -11.01 10.36 10.76
C VAL A 153 -9.85 11.36 10.85
N GLN A 154 -9.20 11.67 9.71
CA GLN A 154 -8.15 12.69 9.66
C GLN A 154 -8.68 14.08 9.98
N GLU A 155 -9.84 14.47 9.46
CA GLU A 155 -10.52 15.73 9.76
C GLU A 155 -10.86 15.85 11.25
N LEU A 156 -11.40 14.78 11.85
CA LEU A 156 -11.69 14.73 13.28
C LEU A 156 -10.41 14.87 14.12
N ARG A 157 -9.33 14.17 13.75
CA ARG A 157 -8.01 14.35 14.39
C ARG A 157 -7.54 15.79 14.30
N ASN A 158 -7.67 16.42 13.13
CA ASN A 158 -7.24 17.81 12.94
C ASN A 158 -8.03 18.75 13.86
N ALA A 159 -9.35 18.56 13.99
CA ALA A 159 -10.16 19.34 14.91
C ALA A 159 -9.79 19.10 16.39
N ILE A 160 -9.46 17.86 16.78
CA ILE A 160 -8.99 17.54 18.13
C ILE A 160 -7.66 18.25 18.42
N VAL A 161 -6.67 18.10 17.52
CA VAL A 161 -5.31 18.59 17.73
C VAL A 161 -5.21 20.11 17.60
N HIS A 162 -5.87 20.70 16.60
CA HIS A 162 -5.73 22.12 16.29
C HIS A 162 -6.79 23.01 16.93
N SER A 163 -7.96 22.46 17.30
CA SER A 163 -9.07 23.23 17.86
C SER A 163 -9.51 22.76 19.24
N GLY A 164 -8.83 21.77 19.84
CA GLY A 164 -9.17 21.25 21.17
C GLY A 164 -10.53 20.55 21.24
N ARG A 165 -11.08 20.14 20.09
CA ARG A 165 -12.37 19.45 20.02
C ARG A 165 -12.31 18.13 20.79
N THR A 166 -13.39 17.76 21.48
CA THR A 166 -13.56 16.43 22.07
C THR A 166 -14.46 15.56 21.18
N CYS A 167 -14.45 14.26 21.41
CA CYS A 167 -15.34 13.32 20.73
C CYS A 167 -15.93 12.32 21.71
N ASP A 168 -17.05 11.73 21.32
CA ASP A 168 -17.71 10.69 22.08
C ASP A 168 -17.12 9.29 21.82
N ALA A 169 -17.63 8.31 22.57
CA ALA A 169 -17.22 6.91 22.44
C ALA A 169 -17.54 6.34 21.06
N ALA A 170 -18.66 6.76 20.44
CA ALA A 170 -19.08 6.31 19.12
C ALA A 170 -18.10 6.78 18.03
N SER A 171 -17.69 8.05 18.06
CA SER A 171 -16.69 8.59 17.14
C SER A 171 -15.34 7.88 17.28
N ALA A 172 -14.92 7.59 18.52
CA ALA A 172 -13.69 6.84 18.77
C ALA A 172 -13.77 5.37 18.32
N GLN A 173 -14.94 4.73 18.48
CA GLN A 173 -15.17 3.38 17.95
C GLN A 173 -15.12 3.38 16.43
N HIS A 174 -15.81 4.30 15.77
CA HIS A 174 -15.78 4.44 14.32
C HIS A 174 -14.35 4.64 13.79
N ALA A 175 -13.56 5.54 14.41
CA ALA A 175 -12.18 5.75 14.02
C ALA A 175 -11.32 4.48 14.14
N LEU A 176 -11.55 3.68 15.19
CA LEU A 176 -10.88 2.40 15.37
C LEU A 176 -11.30 1.38 14.30
N ASP A 177 -12.60 1.28 14.00
CA ASP A 177 -13.11 0.35 12.99
C ASP A 177 -12.55 0.67 11.60
N VAL A 178 -12.43 1.95 11.27
CA VAL A 178 -11.79 2.41 10.03
C VAL A 178 -10.30 2.03 10.02
N ALA A 179 -9.56 2.27 11.10
CA ALA A 179 -8.14 1.92 11.17
C ALA A 179 -7.89 0.41 11.04
N VAL A 180 -8.75 -0.42 11.66
CA VAL A 180 -8.71 -1.89 11.51
C VAL A 180 -9.05 -2.30 10.09
N ALA A 181 -10.09 -1.71 9.48
CA ALA A 181 -10.46 -2.03 8.11
C ALA A 181 -9.37 -1.64 7.09
N VAL A 182 -8.64 -0.54 7.31
CA VAL A 182 -7.48 -0.18 6.46
C VAL A 182 -6.39 -1.26 6.55
N PHE A 183 -6.13 -1.78 7.75
CA PHE A 183 -5.20 -2.89 7.90
C PHE A 183 -5.70 -4.14 7.17
N ASP A 184 -6.91 -4.60 7.46
CA ASP A 184 -7.44 -5.88 6.97
C ASP A 184 -7.73 -5.87 5.46
N LYS A 185 -8.30 -4.80 4.92
CA LYS A 185 -8.80 -4.74 3.54
C LYS A 185 -7.87 -4.02 2.55
N ILE A 186 -6.81 -3.37 3.02
CA ILE A 186 -5.86 -2.68 2.15
C ILE A 186 -4.46 -3.23 2.39
N VAL A 187 -3.94 -3.10 3.62
CA VAL A 187 -2.55 -3.47 3.90
C VAL A 187 -2.32 -4.96 3.67
N VAL A 188 -3.17 -5.82 4.25
CA VAL A 188 -3.03 -7.27 4.11
C VAL A 188 -3.18 -7.70 2.65
N ASP A 189 -4.20 -7.22 1.95
CA ASP A 189 -4.47 -7.59 0.55
C ASP A 189 -3.33 -7.19 -0.39
N VAL A 190 -2.76 -5.99 -0.22
CA VAL A 190 -1.62 -5.53 -1.03
C VAL A 190 -0.36 -6.34 -0.72
N LEU A 191 -0.06 -6.60 0.55
CA LEU A 191 1.09 -7.41 0.93
C LEU A 191 0.95 -8.84 0.40
N TRP A 192 -0.26 -9.39 0.44
CA TRP A 192 -0.56 -10.69 -0.14
C TRP A 192 -0.42 -10.74 -1.66
N SER A 193 -0.81 -9.67 -2.37
CA SER A 193 -0.70 -9.62 -3.84
C SER A 193 0.75 -9.67 -4.31
N ILE A 194 1.69 -9.19 -3.50
CA ILE A 194 3.14 -9.23 -3.78
C ILE A 194 3.86 -10.43 -3.12
N GLY A 195 3.11 -11.37 -2.54
CA GLY A 195 3.66 -12.65 -2.04
C GLY A 195 4.35 -12.58 -0.67
N VAL A 196 4.01 -11.58 0.16
CA VAL A 196 4.41 -11.52 1.57
C VAL A 196 3.19 -11.56 2.49
N ALA A 197 3.39 -11.89 3.76
CA ALA A 197 2.32 -11.99 4.74
C ALA A 197 2.72 -11.26 6.03
N VAL A 198 1.71 -10.75 6.73
CA VAL A 198 1.85 -10.11 8.04
C VAL A 198 1.76 -11.19 9.13
N GLY A 199 2.83 -11.37 9.87
CA GLY A 199 2.91 -12.19 11.07
C GLY A 199 2.62 -11.41 12.34
N GLU A 200 2.98 -11.99 13.48
CA GLU A 200 2.81 -11.32 14.76
C GLU A 200 3.47 -9.95 14.78
N LYS A 201 2.85 -9.02 15.52
CA LYS A 201 3.52 -7.76 15.88
C LYS A 201 3.92 -6.89 14.67
N GLY A 202 3.32 -7.12 13.51
CA GLY A 202 3.62 -6.40 12.26
C GLY A 202 4.87 -6.88 11.54
N HIS A 203 5.38 -8.07 11.85
CA HIS A 203 6.52 -8.64 11.12
C HIS A 203 6.09 -9.14 9.74
N ILE A 204 6.76 -8.70 8.68
CA ILE A 204 6.47 -9.12 7.31
C ILE A 204 7.42 -10.26 6.92
N ALA A 205 6.86 -11.36 6.41
CA ALA A 205 7.60 -12.55 6.01
C ALA A 205 7.13 -13.08 4.65
N PRO A 206 7.90 -13.96 3.97
CA PRO A 206 7.41 -14.62 2.77
C PRO A 206 6.11 -15.36 3.07
N ARG A 207 5.15 -15.29 2.15
CA ARG A 207 3.92 -16.09 2.25
C ARG A 207 4.29 -17.57 2.19
N GLN A 208 4.09 -18.29 3.28
CA GLN A 208 4.15 -19.75 3.26
C GLN A 208 2.85 -20.24 2.63
N PHE A 209 2.92 -20.78 1.40
CA PHE A 209 1.84 -21.60 0.90
C PHE A 209 1.83 -22.85 1.76
N ALA A 210 0.77 -23.07 2.53
CA ALA A 210 0.54 -24.40 3.07
C ALA A 210 0.50 -25.36 1.88
N GLN A 211 1.50 -26.24 1.78
CA GLN A 211 1.35 -27.47 1.03
C GLN A 211 0.17 -28.18 1.69
N GLN A 212 -1.01 -28.11 1.06
CA GLN A 212 -2.11 -28.96 1.48
C GLN A 212 -1.63 -30.40 1.34
N PRO A 213 -1.80 -31.25 2.37
CA PRO A 213 -1.44 -32.66 2.30
C PRO A 213 -2.26 -33.40 1.24
#